data_AF-A0AAD5RHZ8-F1
#
_entry.id   AF-A0AAD5RHZ8-F1
#
_cell.length_a   1.000
_cell.length_b   1.000
_cell.length_c   1.000
_cell.angle_alpha   90.00
_cell.angle_beta   90.00
_cell.angle_gamma   90.00
#
_symmetry.space_group_name_H-M   'P 1'
#
loop_
_entity.id
_entity.type
_entity.pdbx_description
1 polymer ?
#
loop_
_entity_poly.entity_id
_entity_poly.type
_entity_poly.pdbx_seq_one_letter_code
_entity_poly.pdbx_strand_id
1 'polypeptide(L)'
;MAIVEEVEEGAEIKEIVEKLKREGNERFGAGEWTAAVEKYKEALDICPPDLDSLRSVLFSNLSAAYIKQSEWKAAAEMATEAIKANVPNEKALERRAFAFSNIPENYQDALQDYEDLKKQFPHRTQYVEKIKEMNQKIAERNEQMKSEMLGKLKQLGDVCLRPFGLSTDSFQVTQNPDGGYNISMKSAGQQ
;
A
#
# COMPACT_ATOMS: atom_id res chain seq x y z
N MET A 1 12.10 -24.99 40.87
CA MET A 1 11.90 -26.07 39.90
C MET A 1 11.02 -25.55 38.77
N ALA A 2 9.75 -25.17 39.01
CA ALA A 2 8.86 -24.59 38.00
C ALA A 2 9.44 -23.38 37.22
N ILE A 3 10.07 -22.41 37.89
CA ILE A 3 10.67 -21.23 37.22
C ILE A 3 11.86 -21.61 36.32
N VAL A 4 12.56 -22.71 36.63
CA VAL A 4 13.69 -23.16 35.80
C VAL A 4 13.18 -23.94 34.59
N GLU A 5 12.14 -24.77 34.78
CA GLU A 5 11.48 -25.53 33.71
C GLU A 5 10.79 -24.61 32.69
N GLU A 6 10.05 -23.57 33.12
CA GLU A 6 9.44 -22.58 32.22
C GLU A 6 10.47 -21.80 31.40
N VAL A 7 11.64 -21.51 31.99
CA VAL A 7 12.73 -20.79 31.31
C VAL A 7 13.46 -21.68 30.31
N GLU A 8 13.64 -22.98 30.62
CA GLU A 8 14.19 -23.96 29.67
C GLU A 8 13.26 -24.20 28.49
N GLU A 9 11.96 -24.37 28.73
CA GLU A 9 10.95 -24.58 27.68
C GLU A 9 10.85 -23.38 26.73
N GLY A 10 10.88 -22.15 27.27
CA GLY A 10 10.92 -20.93 26.46
C GLY A 10 12.20 -20.79 25.61
N ALA A 11 13.35 -21.23 26.12
CA ALA A 11 14.60 -21.24 25.39
C ALA A 11 14.59 -22.25 24.23
N GLU A 12 14.04 -23.45 24.46
CA GLU A 12 13.90 -24.49 23.44
C GLU A 12 12.95 -24.04 22.31
N ILE A 13 11.79 -23.48 22.65
CA ILE A 13 10.84 -22.95 21.66
C ILE A 13 11.51 -21.86 20.80
N LYS A 14 12.26 -20.95 21.41
CA LYS A 14 12.99 -19.90 20.67
C LYS A 14 13.99 -20.49 19.67
N GLU A 15 14.69 -21.55 20.04
CA GLU A 15 15.62 -22.24 19.13
C GLU A 15 14.90 -22.90 17.95
N ILE A 16 13.74 -23.52 18.19
CA ILE A 16 12.90 -24.10 17.13
C ILE A 16 12.41 -23.01 16.17
N VAL A 17 11.92 -21.87 16.69
CA VAL A 17 11.48 -20.73 15.88
C VAL A 17 12.63 -20.19 15.01
N GLU A 18 13.82 -20.03 15.60
CA GLU A 18 15.03 -19.60 14.88
C GLU A 18 15.43 -20.58 13.77
N LYS A 19 15.29 -21.89 14.01
CA LYS A 19 15.51 -22.92 12.99
C LYS A 19 14.51 -22.80 11.84
N LEU A 20 13.21 -22.70 12.12
CA LEU A 20 12.18 -22.52 11.09
C LEU A 20 12.38 -21.23 10.30
N LYS A 21 12.76 -20.13 10.96
CA LYS A 21 13.13 -18.87 10.30
C LYS A 21 14.27 -19.07 9.32
N ARG A 22 15.32 -19.81 9.70
CA ARG A 22 16.47 -20.10 8.85
C ARG A 22 16.07 -20.96 7.65
N GLU A 23 15.28 -22.01 7.85
CA GLU A 23 14.74 -22.82 6.74
C GLU A 23 13.89 -21.96 5.78
N GLY A 24 13.07 -21.05 6.31
CA GLY A 24 12.32 -20.09 5.51
C GLY A 24 13.22 -19.14 4.71
N ASN A 25 14.31 -18.66 5.32
CA ASN A 25 15.30 -17.81 4.64
C ASN A 25 16.04 -18.57 3.54
N GLU A 26 16.36 -19.84 3.73
CA GLU A 26 17.01 -20.70 2.73
C GLU A 26 16.09 -20.89 1.52
N ARG A 27 14.82 -21.25 1.76
CA ARG A 27 13.81 -21.36 0.70
C ARG A 27 13.57 -20.05 -0.02
N PHE A 28 13.54 -18.94 0.72
CA PHE A 28 13.49 -17.60 0.14
C PHE A 28 14.72 -17.36 -0.76
N GLY A 29 15.94 -17.63 -0.28
CA GLY A 29 17.16 -17.51 -1.08
C GLY A 29 17.13 -18.35 -2.37
N ALA A 30 16.49 -19.52 -2.34
CA ALA A 30 16.32 -20.42 -3.47
C ALA A 30 15.21 -20.02 -4.46
N GLY A 31 14.43 -18.98 -4.15
CA GLY A 31 13.30 -18.56 -4.98
C GLY A 31 12.00 -19.34 -4.74
N GLU A 32 11.98 -20.21 -3.73
CA GLU A 32 10.82 -21.01 -3.33
C GLU A 32 9.90 -20.20 -2.41
N TRP A 33 9.31 -19.12 -2.92
CA TRP A 33 8.59 -18.13 -2.09
C TRP A 33 7.41 -18.72 -1.32
N THR A 34 6.64 -19.62 -1.93
CA THR A 34 5.52 -20.31 -1.28
C THR A 34 5.99 -21.17 -0.11
N ALA A 35 7.06 -21.94 -0.29
CA ALA A 35 7.61 -22.77 0.77
C ALA A 35 8.29 -21.93 1.87
N ALA A 36 8.86 -20.77 1.52
CA ALA A 36 9.32 -19.80 2.51
C ALA A 36 8.17 -19.24 3.36
N VAL A 37 7.03 -18.90 2.73
CA VAL A 37 5.82 -18.45 3.43
C VAL A 37 5.37 -19.50 4.44
N GLU A 38 5.31 -20.77 4.05
CA GLU A 38 4.92 -21.87 4.95
C GLU A 38 5.84 -21.94 6.18
N LYS A 39 7.16 -21.89 5.99
CA LYS A 39 8.12 -21.92 7.10
C LYS A 39 8.04 -20.71 8.02
N TYR A 40 7.82 -19.50 7.50
CA TYR A 40 7.62 -18.34 8.36
C TYR A 40 6.30 -18.40 9.14
N LYS A 41 5.24 -18.98 8.57
CA LYS A 41 3.97 -19.19 9.27
C LYS A 41 4.11 -20.24 10.38
N GLU A 42 4.72 -21.39 10.09
CA GLU A 42 5.04 -22.41 11.11
C GLU A 42 5.83 -21.78 12.27
N ALA A 43 6.82 -20.93 11.97
CA ALA A 43 7.59 -20.22 12.98
C ALA A 43 6.73 -19.25 13.81
N LEU A 44 5.82 -18.51 13.18
CA LEU A 44 4.93 -17.56 13.86
C LEU A 44 3.88 -18.23 14.73
N ASP A 45 3.40 -19.42 14.34
CA ASP A 45 2.39 -20.19 15.06
C ASP A 45 2.89 -20.67 16.42
N ILE A 46 4.18 -21.02 16.51
CA ILE A 46 4.81 -21.47 17.75
C ILE A 46 5.57 -20.35 18.48
N CYS A 47 5.83 -19.21 17.82
CA CYS A 47 6.61 -18.13 18.42
C CYS A 47 5.83 -17.46 19.57
N PRO A 48 6.35 -17.49 20.82
CA PRO A 48 5.71 -16.86 21.95
C PRO A 48 5.43 -15.37 21.70
N PRO A 49 4.29 -14.84 22.20
CA PRO A 49 3.85 -13.47 21.95
C PRO A 49 4.76 -12.41 22.59
N ASP A 50 5.53 -12.77 23.62
CA ASP A 50 6.49 -11.92 24.32
C ASP A 50 7.84 -11.79 23.58
N LEU A 51 8.07 -12.56 22.51
CA LEU A 51 9.26 -12.44 21.66
C LEU A 51 9.06 -11.41 20.52
N ASP A 52 8.68 -10.18 20.87
CA ASP A 52 8.34 -9.10 19.92
C ASP A 52 9.39 -8.91 18.81
N SER A 53 10.67 -8.93 19.16
CA SER A 53 11.77 -8.77 18.20
C SER A 53 11.79 -9.90 17.16
N LEU A 54 11.57 -11.14 17.58
CA LEU A 54 11.59 -12.30 16.69
C LEU A 54 10.33 -12.32 15.82
N ARG A 55 9.17 -12.04 16.42
CA ARG A 55 7.89 -11.92 15.69
C ARG A 55 7.95 -10.82 14.63
N SER A 56 8.49 -9.64 14.97
CA SER A 56 8.68 -8.54 14.01
C SER A 56 9.52 -8.96 12.80
N VAL A 57 10.63 -9.67 13.03
CA VAL A 57 11.48 -10.18 11.96
C VAL A 57 10.75 -11.20 11.10
N LEU A 58 10.02 -12.15 11.71
CA LEU A 58 9.25 -13.17 10.99
C LEU A 58 8.16 -12.56 10.11
N PHE A 59 7.34 -11.66 10.65
CA PHE A 59 6.34 -10.93 9.88
C PHE A 59 6.96 -10.11 8.73
N SER A 60 8.09 -9.47 8.99
CA SER A 60 8.81 -8.70 7.98
C SER A 60 9.34 -9.60 6.85
N ASN A 61 9.86 -10.79 7.16
CA ASN A 61 10.31 -11.77 6.16
C ASN A 61 9.14 -12.39 5.39
N LEU A 62 8.03 -12.66 6.07
CA LEU A 62 6.80 -13.12 5.44
C LEU A 62 6.25 -12.07 4.46
N SER A 63 6.28 -10.79 4.82
CA SER A 63 5.97 -9.68 3.92
C SER A 63 6.85 -9.69 2.66
N ALA A 64 8.16 -9.91 2.82
CA ALA A 64 9.09 -10.03 1.69
C ALA A 64 8.73 -11.19 0.75
N ALA A 65 8.33 -12.34 1.30
CA ALA A 65 7.91 -13.50 0.51
C ALA A 65 6.61 -13.25 -0.25
N TYR A 66 5.66 -12.51 0.32
CA TYR A 66 4.46 -12.06 -0.38
C TYR A 66 4.75 -11.03 -1.46
N ILE A 67 5.69 -10.10 -1.23
CA ILE A 67 6.18 -9.16 -2.26
C ILE A 67 6.71 -9.91 -3.48
N LYS A 68 7.49 -10.98 -3.28
CA LYS A 68 8.01 -11.81 -4.37
C LYS A 68 6.93 -12.54 -5.16
N GLN A 69 5.77 -12.76 -4.56
CA GLN A 69 4.59 -13.35 -5.21
C GLN A 69 3.64 -12.29 -5.80
N SER A 70 3.97 -11.00 -5.68
CA SER A 70 3.08 -9.88 -6.04
C SER A 70 1.76 -9.84 -5.26
N GLU A 71 1.72 -10.47 -4.08
CA GLU A 71 0.57 -10.49 -3.18
C GLU A 71 0.60 -9.23 -2.29
N TRP A 72 0.34 -8.07 -2.91
CA TRP A 72 0.58 -6.76 -2.29
C TRP A 72 -0.20 -6.53 -0.99
N LYS A 73 -1.47 -6.95 -0.95
CA LYS A 73 -2.31 -6.77 0.25
C LYS A 73 -1.78 -7.58 1.44
N ALA A 74 -1.47 -8.86 1.20
CA ALA A 74 -0.88 -9.73 2.23
C ALA A 74 0.51 -9.22 2.67
N ALA A 75 1.32 -8.73 1.74
CA ALA A 75 2.61 -8.12 2.06
C ALA A 75 2.48 -6.90 2.98
N ALA A 76 1.54 -5.99 2.68
CA ALA A 76 1.31 -4.79 3.47
C ALA A 76 0.77 -5.11 4.87
N GLU A 77 -0.12 -6.09 4.97
CA GLU A 77 -0.66 -6.58 6.24
C GLU A 77 0.46 -7.13 7.13
N MET A 78 1.29 -8.04 6.62
CA MET A 78 2.39 -8.62 7.39
C MET A 78 3.46 -7.58 7.76
N ALA A 79 3.74 -6.62 6.87
CA ALA A 79 4.63 -5.52 7.22
C ALA A 79 4.04 -4.63 8.34
N THR A 80 2.73 -4.42 8.34
CA THR A 80 2.04 -3.68 9.40
C THR A 80 2.12 -4.42 10.74
N GLU A 81 1.91 -5.73 10.75
CA GLU A 81 2.11 -6.56 11.97
C GLU A 81 3.55 -6.48 12.48
N ALA A 82 4.54 -6.49 11.59
CA ALA A 82 5.94 -6.33 11.97
C ALA A 82 6.25 -4.97 12.63
N ILE A 83 5.58 -3.90 12.19
CA ILE A 83 5.74 -2.53 12.73
C ILE A 83 4.99 -2.35 14.06
N LYS A 84 3.89 -3.10 14.28
CA LYS A 84 3.13 -3.06 15.55
C LYS A 84 3.93 -3.58 16.73
N ALA A 85 4.79 -4.58 16.50
CA ALA A 85 5.81 -4.95 17.46
C ALA A 85 6.70 -3.71 17.65
N ASN A 86 6.71 -3.12 18.84
CA ASN A 86 7.32 -1.81 19.14
C ASN A 86 8.86 -1.87 19.15
N VAL A 87 9.43 -2.45 18.09
CA VAL A 87 10.83 -2.72 17.86
C VAL A 87 11.22 -2.08 16.52
N PRO A 88 12.39 -1.43 16.42
CA PRO A 88 12.83 -0.83 15.17
C PRO A 88 12.97 -1.88 14.05
N ASN A 89 12.19 -1.71 12.97
CA ASN A 89 12.26 -2.59 11.80
C ASN A 89 12.11 -1.78 10.51
N GLU A 90 13.20 -1.15 10.09
CA GLU A 90 13.27 -0.36 8.86
C GLU A 90 12.79 -1.15 7.63
N LYS A 91 13.18 -2.42 7.53
CA LYS A 91 12.79 -3.29 6.42
C LYS A 91 11.29 -3.49 6.34
N ALA A 92 10.59 -3.58 7.48
CA ALA A 92 9.14 -3.69 7.50
C ALA A 92 8.48 -2.43 6.93
N LEU A 93 8.94 -1.24 7.34
CA LEU A 93 8.42 0.02 6.82
C LEU A 93 8.66 0.16 5.31
N GLU A 94 9.86 -0.18 4.83
CA GLU A 94 10.17 -0.17 3.40
C GLU A 94 9.33 -1.18 2.59
N ARG A 95 9.10 -2.38 3.15
CA ARG A 95 8.25 -3.40 2.52
C ARG A 95 6.79 -2.95 2.46
N ARG A 96 6.28 -2.29 3.50
CA ARG A 96 4.92 -1.73 3.51
C ARG A 96 4.76 -0.63 2.47
N ALA A 97 5.71 0.32 2.42
CA ALA A 97 5.74 1.38 1.42
C ALA A 97 5.74 0.80 0.00
N PHE A 98 6.56 -0.24 -0.24
CA PHE A 98 6.61 -0.92 -1.53
C PHE A 98 5.29 -1.63 -1.87
N ALA A 99 4.70 -2.37 -0.94
CA ALA A 99 3.44 -3.06 -1.15
C ALA A 99 2.30 -2.06 -1.44
N PHE A 100 2.17 -1.00 -0.65
CA PHE A 100 1.20 0.07 -0.89
C PHE A 100 1.43 0.82 -2.20
N SER A 101 2.68 0.97 -2.66
CA SER A 101 2.98 1.61 -3.95
C SER A 101 2.47 0.83 -5.19
N ASN A 102 1.98 -0.40 -4.98
CA ASN A 102 1.36 -1.25 -5.98
C ASN A 102 -0.17 -1.39 -5.80
N ILE A 103 -0.77 -0.64 -4.87
CA ILE A 103 -2.21 -0.65 -4.59
C ILE A 103 -2.73 0.80 -4.72
N PRO A 104 -3.50 1.14 -5.79
CA PRO A 104 -3.93 2.52 -6.05
C PRO A 104 -4.68 3.21 -4.90
N GLU A 105 -5.42 2.44 -4.12
CA GLU A 105 -6.15 2.91 -2.94
C GLU A 105 -5.20 3.39 -1.84
N ASN A 106 -4.00 2.79 -1.74
CA ASN A 106 -3.02 3.03 -0.67
C ASN A 106 -1.83 3.90 -1.10
N TYR A 107 -1.87 4.56 -2.26
CA TYR A 107 -0.75 5.41 -2.69
C TYR A 107 -0.37 6.51 -1.71
N GLN A 108 -1.35 7.04 -0.95
CA GLN A 108 -1.09 8.04 0.09
C GLN A 108 -0.33 7.42 1.28
N ASP A 109 -0.70 6.21 1.69
CA ASP A 109 0.00 5.49 2.75
C ASP A 109 1.43 5.14 2.32
N ALA A 110 1.63 4.73 1.06
CA ALA A 110 2.96 4.49 0.49
C ALA A 110 3.84 5.75 0.54
N LEU A 111 3.27 6.90 0.17
CA LEU A 111 3.97 8.18 0.20
C LEU A 111 4.40 8.53 1.63
N GLN A 112 3.48 8.39 2.60
CA GLN A 112 3.78 8.65 4.01
C GLN A 112 4.92 7.76 4.52
N ASP A 113 4.89 6.45 4.25
CA ASP A 113 5.96 5.55 4.68
C ASP A 113 7.32 5.91 4.05
N TYR A 114 7.36 6.29 2.77
CA TYR A 114 8.61 6.75 2.14
C TYR A 114 9.11 8.10 2.69
N GLU A 115 8.22 9.02 3.05
CA GLU A 115 8.58 10.27 3.73
C GLU A 115 9.16 10.00 5.12
N ASP A 116 8.57 9.08 5.88
CA ASP A 116 9.08 8.66 7.18
C ASP A 116 10.45 7.99 7.05
N LEU A 117 10.65 7.12 6.06
CA LEU A 117 11.95 6.52 5.75
C LEU A 117 12.99 7.57 5.38
N LYS A 118 12.64 8.56 4.55
CA LYS A 118 13.54 9.67 4.19
C LYS A 118 13.91 10.50 5.42
N LYS A 119 12.96 10.75 6.32
CA LYS A 119 13.19 11.49 7.56
C LYS A 119 14.14 10.73 8.50
N GLN A 120 13.97 9.41 8.61
CA GLN A 120 14.82 8.54 9.44
C GLN A 120 16.21 8.34 8.82
N PHE A 121 16.30 8.28 7.49
CA PHE A 121 17.55 8.01 6.77
C PHE A 121 17.84 9.07 5.68
N PRO A 122 18.16 10.33 6.05
CA PRO A 122 18.30 11.43 5.10
C PRO A 122 19.38 11.23 4.03
N HIS A 123 20.39 10.39 4.30
CA HIS A 123 21.47 10.08 3.36
C HIS A 123 21.08 9.05 2.30
N ARG A 124 19.95 8.34 2.46
CA ARG A 124 19.46 7.35 1.48
C ARG A 124 18.60 8.04 0.43
N THR A 125 19.24 8.40 -0.69
CA THR A 125 18.63 9.18 -1.77
C THR A 125 17.51 8.44 -2.51
N GLN A 126 17.48 7.10 -2.47
CA GLN A 126 16.46 6.28 -3.15
C GLN A 126 15.02 6.66 -2.77
N TYR A 127 14.79 7.13 -1.54
CA TYR A 127 13.45 7.52 -1.09
C TYR A 127 12.98 8.83 -1.74
N VAL A 128 13.88 9.69 -2.20
CA VAL A 128 13.51 10.90 -2.96
C VAL A 128 12.85 10.52 -4.28
N GLU A 129 13.42 9.55 -4.99
CA GLU A 129 12.88 9.05 -6.25
C GLU A 129 11.54 8.35 -6.03
N LYS A 130 11.43 7.54 -4.97
CA LYS A 130 10.17 6.87 -4.61
C LYS A 130 9.05 7.85 -4.25
N ILE A 131 9.35 8.89 -3.49
CA ILE A 131 8.39 9.98 -3.19
C ILE A 131 7.92 10.67 -4.49
N LYS A 132 8.84 10.93 -5.42
CA LYS A 132 8.49 11.53 -6.72
C LYS A 132 7.58 10.59 -7.54
N GLU A 133 7.94 9.31 -7.62
CA GLU A 133 7.13 8.27 -8.29
C GLU A 133 5.71 8.22 -7.69
N MET A 134 5.60 8.28 -6.35
CA MET A 134 4.30 8.24 -5.70
C MET A 134 3.44 9.47 -5.97
N ASN A 135 4.03 10.66 -5.97
CA ASN A 135 3.31 11.88 -6.31
C ASN A 135 2.76 11.84 -7.75
N GLN A 136 3.50 11.27 -8.70
CA GLN A 136 3.03 11.07 -10.07
C GLN A 136 1.84 10.11 -10.11
N LYS A 137 1.97 8.93 -9.49
CA LYS A 137 0.88 7.95 -9.38
C LYS A 137 -0.39 8.53 -8.74
N ILE A 138 -0.25 9.35 -7.71
CA ILE A 138 -1.39 10.03 -7.06
C ILE A 138 -2.03 11.05 -8.00
N ALA A 139 -1.22 11.86 -8.69
CA ALA A 139 -1.72 12.85 -9.64
C ALA A 139 -2.48 12.20 -10.80
N GLU A 140 -1.92 11.16 -11.40
CA GLU A 140 -2.56 10.39 -12.48
C GLU A 140 -3.89 9.78 -12.01
N ARG A 141 -3.91 9.14 -10.85
CA ARG A 141 -5.12 8.58 -10.25
C ARG A 141 -6.19 9.65 -10.00
N ASN A 142 -5.79 10.82 -9.50
CA ASN A 142 -6.72 11.93 -9.24
C ASN A 142 -7.27 12.53 -10.53
N GLU A 143 -6.46 12.63 -11.58
CA GLU A 143 -6.91 13.09 -12.91
C GLU A 143 -7.90 12.11 -13.54
N GLN A 144 -7.62 10.80 -13.46
CA GLN A 144 -8.55 9.75 -13.90
C GLN A 144 -9.88 9.84 -13.15
N MET A 145 -9.86 9.91 -11.81
CA MET A 145 -11.08 10.08 -11.01
C MET A 145 -11.85 11.36 -11.38
N LYS A 146 -11.15 12.48 -11.62
CA LYS A 146 -11.79 13.74 -12.04
C LYS A 146 -12.51 13.57 -13.38
N SER A 147 -11.84 12.95 -14.36
CA SER A 147 -12.42 12.69 -15.68
C SER A 147 -13.67 11.81 -15.58
N GLU A 148 -13.60 10.72 -14.81
CA GLU A 148 -14.74 9.83 -14.58
C GLU A 148 -15.90 10.52 -13.87
N MET A 149 -15.62 11.33 -12.84
CA MET A 149 -16.65 12.10 -12.12
C MET A 149 -17.32 13.12 -13.05
N LEU A 150 -16.56 13.84 -13.87
CA LEU A 150 -17.12 14.76 -14.86
C LEU A 150 -18.03 14.04 -15.85
N GLY A 151 -17.62 12.85 -16.30
CA GLY A 151 -18.46 11.99 -17.15
C GLY A 151 -19.79 11.59 -16.49
N LYS A 152 -19.75 11.16 -15.22
CA LYS A 152 -20.95 10.81 -14.45
C LYS A 152 -21.87 12.01 -14.21
N LEU A 153 -21.29 13.18 -13.89
CA LEU A 153 -22.05 14.42 -13.73
C LEU A 153 -22.73 14.84 -15.04
N LYS A 154 -22.03 14.68 -16.17
CA LYS A 154 -22.57 14.93 -17.50
C LYS A 154 -23.78 14.03 -17.78
N GLN A 155 -23.64 12.72 -17.54
CA GLN A 155 -24.72 11.75 -17.72
C GLN A 155 -25.94 12.08 -16.85
N LEU A 156 -25.73 12.46 -15.57
CA LEU A 156 -26.82 12.87 -14.70
C LEU A 156 -27.52 14.13 -15.20
N GLY A 157 -26.74 15.13 -15.64
CA GLY A 157 -27.28 16.34 -16.27
C GLY A 157 -28.13 16.03 -17.51
N ASP A 158 -27.67 15.13 -18.38
CA ASP A 158 -28.41 14.71 -19.56
C ASP A 158 -29.73 14.01 -19.21
N VAL A 159 -29.78 13.22 -18.13
CA VAL A 159 -31.05 12.62 -17.65
C VAL A 159 -32.07 13.68 -17.27
N CYS A 160 -31.64 14.75 -16.58
CA CYS A 160 -32.51 15.86 -16.21
C CYS A 160 -32.93 16.73 -17.42
N LEU A 161 -32.07 16.85 -18.42
CA LEU A 161 -32.27 17.71 -19.60
C LEU A 161 -33.06 17.03 -20.73
N ARG A 162 -33.02 15.70 -20.81
CA ARG A 162 -33.69 14.92 -21.87
C ARG A 162 -35.20 15.20 -22.01
N PRO A 163 -36.01 15.34 -20.94
CA PRO A 163 -37.44 15.70 -21.06
C PRO A 163 -37.69 17.05 -21.76
N PHE A 164 -36.69 17.92 -21.79
CA PHE A 164 -36.74 19.22 -22.45
C PHE A 164 -36.10 19.23 -23.85
N GLY A 165 -35.69 18.06 -24.36
CA GLY A 165 -34.99 17.94 -25.65
C GLY A 165 -33.56 18.48 -25.63
N LEU A 166 -32.96 18.61 -24.43
CA LEU A 166 -31.65 19.22 -24.23
C LEU A 166 -30.60 18.19 -23.77
N SER A 167 -29.33 18.57 -23.91
CA SER A 167 -28.18 17.86 -23.34
C SER A 167 -27.20 18.86 -22.75
N THR A 168 -26.36 18.40 -21.84
CA THR A 168 -25.17 19.12 -21.37
C THR A 168 -24.26 19.59 -22.51
N ASP A 169 -24.23 18.89 -23.65
CA ASP A 169 -23.48 19.32 -24.85
C ASP A 169 -24.10 20.53 -25.58
N SER A 170 -25.38 20.82 -25.30
CA SER A 170 -26.10 21.98 -25.82
C SER A 170 -25.61 23.29 -25.20
N PHE A 171 -24.84 23.24 -24.12
CA PHE A 171 -24.33 24.43 -23.42
C PHE A 171 -22.82 24.57 -23.65
N GLN A 172 -22.36 25.80 -23.87
CA GLN A 172 -20.95 26.17 -23.99
C GLN A 172 -20.61 27.15 -22.87
N VAL A 173 -19.55 26.86 -22.13
CA VAL A 173 -19.05 27.73 -21.06
C VAL A 173 -17.83 28.49 -21.57
N THR A 174 -17.82 29.81 -21.43
CA THR A 174 -16.67 30.68 -21.73
C THR A 174 -16.22 31.40 -20.46
N GLN A 175 -14.91 31.39 -20.20
CA GLN A 175 -14.33 32.09 -19.05
C GLN A 175 -13.94 33.52 -19.45
N ASN A 176 -14.41 34.50 -18.68
CA ASN A 176 -14.15 35.91 -18.91
C ASN A 176 -12.80 36.33 -18.26
N PRO A 177 -12.17 37.45 -18.70
CA PRO A 177 -10.88 37.93 -18.17
C PRO A 177 -10.89 38.32 -16.69
N ASP A 178 -12.06 38.65 -16.15
CA ASP A 178 -12.33 38.97 -14.74
C ASP A 178 -12.54 37.71 -13.87
N GLY A 179 -12.44 36.52 -14.45
CA GLY A 179 -12.62 35.23 -13.78
C GLY A 179 -14.07 34.75 -13.70
N GLY A 180 -15.03 35.52 -14.23
CA GLY A 180 -16.43 35.09 -14.36
C GLY A 180 -16.64 34.02 -15.43
N TYR A 181 -17.75 33.29 -15.36
CA TYR A 181 -18.13 32.29 -16.37
C TYR A 181 -19.43 32.70 -17.06
N ASN A 182 -19.45 32.69 -18.39
CA ASN A 182 -20.66 32.87 -19.19
C ASN A 182 -21.08 31.50 -19.76
N ILE A 183 -22.38 31.20 -19.71
CA ILE A 183 -22.95 29.96 -20.24
C ILE A 183 -23.91 30.34 -21.35
N SER A 184 -23.57 29.97 -22.59
CA SER A 184 -24.41 30.18 -23.75
C SER A 184 -24.89 28.85 -24.32
N MET A 185 -26.10 28.81 -24.83
CA MET A 185 -26.62 27.63 -25.52
C MET A 185 -26.14 27.62 -26.97
N LYS A 186 -25.60 26.50 -27.46
CA LYS A 186 -25.33 26.30 -28.88
C LYS A 186 -26.69 26.29 -29.59
N SER A 187 -26.99 27.32 -30.38
CA SER A 187 -28.19 27.33 -31.20
C SER A 187 -28.19 26.10 -32.10
N ALA A 188 -29.21 25.24 -31.97
CA ALA A 188 -29.52 24.29 -33.03
C ALA A 188 -29.73 25.12 -34.29
N GLY A 189 -28.92 24.89 -35.31
CA GLY A 189 -29.10 25.57 -36.59
C GLY A 189 -30.55 25.43 -37.01
N GLN A 190 -31.19 26.57 -37.30
CA GLN A 190 -32.43 26.60 -38.04
C GLN A 190 -32.22 25.79 -39.33
N GLN A 191 -32.93 24.67 -39.46
CA GLN A 191 -33.36 24.17 -40.76
C GLN A 191 -34.82 24.57 -40.93
#